data_AF-A0A8T3LW04-F1
#
_entry.id   AF-A0A8T3LW04-F1
#
_cell.length_a   1.000
_cell.length_b   1.000
_cell.length_c   1.000
_cell.angle_alpha   90.00
_cell.angle_beta   90.00
_cell.angle_gamma   90.00
#
_symmetry.space_group_name_H-M   'P 1'
#
loop_
_entity.id
_entity.type
_entity.pdbx_description
1 polymer ?
#
loop_
_entity_poly.entity_id
_entity_poly.type
_entity_poly.pdbx_seq_one_letter_code
_entity_poly.pdbx_strand_id
1 'polypeptide(L)'
;MASSRLRKILRAGAPMFLIGLLAGCLLPPEPKTEVGKDVFNLYIIVLFLAGIVFVAVEGFIVYAIVRYRRKPGDDTLPEQHHGNTKVEIIWTLIPTVIVFILFGFSMATLSEIEARSENPGVVVQVDGFQWDWTFRYEDGPVFNSEGGEPPVLRVPVGEPVRLVLNSLDVNHSFYVPQFLIKRDLIDLGENGRDNELEFTITEAGTYAGQCAEFCGTAHADMKFVVEAMEREAFDEYMAALASGETPPPTGGGECSTTIEIKANNTQFDIGEFEVPADTDFCIAFENQEAVPHNVAIYDGGEATFTGDFVNEPGSITYNVPALPAGEFRFICDAHPQAMVGDVTVTE
;
A
#
# COMPACT_ATOMS: atom_id res chain seq x y z
N MET A 1 -14.69 6.02 -54.42
CA MET A 1 -14.25 4.68 -53.95
C MET A 1 -13.19 4.70 -52.84
N ALA A 2 -12.63 5.86 -52.43
CA ALA A 2 -11.62 5.94 -51.37
C ALA A 2 -12.15 5.87 -49.91
N SER A 3 -13.46 6.05 -49.68
CA SER A 3 -14.03 6.18 -48.33
C SER A 3 -14.32 4.85 -47.60
N SER A 4 -14.37 3.71 -48.31
CA SER A 4 -14.71 2.42 -47.69
C SER A 4 -13.52 1.69 -47.08
N ARG A 5 -12.30 1.94 -47.58
CA ARG A 5 -11.06 1.36 -47.03
C ARG A 5 -10.63 2.09 -45.75
N LEU A 6 -10.78 3.41 -45.70
CA LEU A 6 -10.46 4.21 -44.52
C LEU A 6 -11.36 3.88 -43.32
N ARG A 7 -12.67 3.67 -43.55
CA ARG A 7 -13.62 3.24 -42.50
C ARG A 7 -13.36 1.83 -41.96
N LYS A 8 -12.76 0.93 -42.75
CA LYS A 8 -12.36 -0.41 -42.29
C LYS A 8 -11.09 -0.39 -41.45
N ILE A 9 -10.13 0.47 -41.79
CA ILE A 9 -8.90 0.67 -41.00
C ILE A 9 -9.24 1.35 -39.67
N LEU A 10 -10.11 2.36 -39.67
CA LEU A 10 -10.57 3.04 -38.44
C LEU A 10 -11.36 2.13 -37.50
N ARG A 11 -12.11 1.15 -38.02
CA ARG A 11 -12.82 0.15 -37.20
C ARG A 11 -11.91 -0.96 -36.63
N ALA A 12 -10.76 -1.21 -37.26
CA ALA A 12 -9.76 -2.18 -36.79
C ALA A 12 -8.71 -1.56 -35.86
N GLY A 13 -8.48 -0.24 -35.92
CA GLY A 13 -7.58 0.49 -35.02
C GLY A 13 -8.22 0.92 -33.70
N ALA A 14 -9.55 1.06 -33.64
CA ALA A 14 -10.29 1.39 -32.42
C ALA A 14 -10.03 0.44 -31.22
N PRO A 15 -9.94 -0.90 -31.37
CA PRO A 15 -9.59 -1.76 -30.24
C PRO A 15 -8.12 -1.64 -29.82
N MET A 16 -7.21 -1.26 -30.72
CA MET A 16 -5.79 -1.13 -30.42
C MET A 16 -5.48 0.18 -29.65
N PHE A 17 -6.25 1.24 -29.92
CA PHE A 17 -6.20 2.48 -29.14
C PHE A 17 -6.86 2.32 -27.74
N LEU A 18 -7.84 1.43 -27.62
CA LEU A 18 -8.51 1.11 -26.36
C LEU A 18 -7.61 0.29 -25.40
N ILE A 19 -6.73 -0.57 -25.95
CA ILE A 19 -5.71 -1.30 -25.17
C ILE A 19 -4.68 -0.32 -24.57
N GLY A 20 -4.35 0.76 -25.28
CA GLY A 20 -3.47 1.82 -24.77
C GLY A 20 -4.10 2.70 -23.68
N LEU A 21 -5.42 2.90 -23.71
CA LEU A 21 -6.15 3.66 -22.67
C LEU A 21 -6.43 2.84 -21.39
N LEU A 22 -6.45 1.51 -21.48
CA LEU A 22 -6.49 0.61 -20.31
C LEU A 22 -5.12 0.43 -19.65
N ALA A 23 -4.06 1.07 -20.18
CA ALA A 23 -2.70 0.95 -19.67
C ALA A 23 -2.43 1.65 -18.32
N GLY A 24 -3.41 2.36 -17.76
CA GLY A 24 -3.29 2.97 -16.42
C GLY A 24 -3.09 1.96 -15.28
N CYS A 25 -3.39 0.68 -15.50
CA CYS A 25 -3.18 -0.40 -14.52
C CYS A 25 -2.09 -1.41 -14.93
N LEU A 26 -1.28 -1.11 -15.95
CA LEU A 26 -0.32 -2.06 -16.51
C LEU A 26 1.03 -2.08 -15.77
N LEU A 27 1.32 -1.06 -14.97
CA LEU A 27 2.58 -0.96 -14.23
C LEU A 27 2.32 -1.14 -12.73
N PRO A 28 3.26 -1.80 -12.01
CA PRO A 28 3.26 -1.78 -10.55
C PRO A 28 3.30 -0.33 -10.02
N PRO A 29 2.85 -0.09 -8.78
CA PRO A 29 3.00 1.21 -8.15
C PRO A 29 4.47 1.65 -8.10
N GLU A 30 4.68 2.95 -7.95
CA GLU A 30 6.02 3.50 -7.78
C GLU A 30 6.68 2.88 -6.52
N PRO A 31 7.87 2.28 -6.66
CA PRO A 31 8.52 1.59 -5.55
C PRO A 31 9.02 2.57 -4.49
N LYS A 32 8.68 2.30 -3.23
CA LYS A 32 9.09 3.12 -2.07
C LYS A 32 10.15 2.45 -1.19
N THR A 33 10.64 1.28 -1.59
CA THR A 33 11.76 0.57 -0.96
C THR A 33 12.90 0.34 -1.94
N GLU A 34 14.11 0.11 -1.43
CA GLU A 34 15.29 -0.23 -2.25
C GLU A 34 15.06 -1.52 -3.03
N VAL A 35 14.70 -2.61 -2.34
CA VAL A 35 14.34 -3.90 -2.96
C VAL A 35 13.17 -3.78 -3.95
N GLY A 36 12.21 -2.89 -3.67
CA GLY A 36 11.10 -2.62 -4.58
C GLY A 36 11.56 -2.02 -5.91
N LYS A 37 12.60 -1.17 -5.90
CA LYS A 37 13.19 -0.62 -7.14
C LYS A 37 13.80 -1.73 -8.00
N ASP A 38 14.46 -2.70 -7.38
CA ASP A 38 15.03 -3.84 -8.11
C ASP A 38 13.95 -4.74 -8.72
N VAL A 39 12.89 -5.03 -7.97
CA VAL A 39 11.71 -5.76 -8.48
C VAL A 39 11.07 -5.00 -9.65
N PHE A 40 10.88 -3.68 -9.51
CA PHE A 40 10.29 -2.85 -10.56
C PHE A 40 11.15 -2.86 -11.83
N ASN A 41 12.47 -2.70 -11.71
CA ASN A 41 13.39 -2.71 -12.86
C ASN A 41 13.36 -4.06 -13.59
N LEU A 42 13.38 -5.18 -12.84
CA LEU A 42 13.25 -6.51 -13.42
C LEU A 42 11.90 -6.69 -14.13
N TYR A 43 10.81 -6.20 -13.52
CA TYR A 43 9.48 -6.22 -14.12
C TYR A 43 9.45 -5.48 -15.46
N ILE A 44 10.05 -4.29 -15.56
CA ILE A 44 10.09 -3.50 -16.80
C ILE A 44 10.86 -4.24 -17.90
N ILE A 45 11.98 -4.88 -17.57
CA ILE A 45 12.76 -5.69 -18.53
C ILE A 45 11.92 -6.86 -19.05
N VAL A 46 11.27 -7.60 -18.15
CA VAL A 46 10.43 -8.75 -18.51
C VAL A 46 9.23 -8.31 -19.35
N LEU A 47 8.55 -7.23 -18.95
CA LEU A 47 7.40 -6.68 -19.68
C LEU A 47 7.81 -6.25 -21.10
N PHE A 48 8.95 -5.60 -21.27
CA PHE A 48 9.46 -5.20 -22.58
C PHE A 48 9.75 -6.41 -23.48
N LEU A 49 10.44 -7.43 -22.96
CA LEU A 49 10.72 -8.66 -23.72
C LEU A 49 9.44 -9.44 -24.06
N ALA A 50 8.51 -9.53 -23.12
CA ALA A 50 7.20 -10.12 -23.35
C ALA A 50 6.43 -9.37 -24.44
N GLY A 51 6.49 -8.03 -24.45
CA GLY A 51 5.92 -7.19 -25.51
C GLY A 51 6.48 -7.50 -26.90
N ILE A 52 7.80 -7.71 -27.02
CA ILE A 52 8.44 -8.11 -28.29
C ILE A 52 7.89 -9.47 -28.76
N VAL A 53 7.86 -10.46 -27.87
CA VAL A 53 7.36 -11.81 -28.20
C VAL A 53 5.88 -11.75 -28.58
N PHE A 54 5.08 -11.00 -27.83
CA PHE A 54 3.66 -10.80 -28.11
C PHE A 54 3.44 -10.21 -29.50
N VAL A 55 4.10 -9.10 -29.83
CA VAL A 55 3.97 -8.46 -31.16
C VAL A 55 4.44 -9.40 -32.27
N ALA A 56 5.50 -10.17 -32.05
CA ALA A 56 5.98 -11.14 -33.03
C ALA A 56 4.95 -12.25 -33.29
N VAL A 57 4.46 -12.90 -32.23
CA VAL A 57 3.48 -14.00 -32.32
C VAL A 57 2.16 -13.52 -32.91
N GLU A 58 1.59 -12.44 -32.38
CA GLU A 58 0.36 -11.84 -32.92
C GLU A 58 0.55 -11.38 -34.35
N GLY A 59 1.71 -10.80 -34.68
CA GLY A 59 2.08 -10.41 -36.04
C GLY A 59 2.07 -11.60 -37.00
N PHE A 60 2.65 -12.75 -36.59
CA PHE A 60 2.64 -13.97 -37.39
C PHE A 60 1.23 -14.54 -37.57
N ILE A 61 0.40 -14.54 -36.51
CA ILE A 61 -0.98 -15.01 -36.57
C ILE A 61 -1.80 -14.12 -37.52
N VAL A 62 -1.75 -12.80 -37.35
CA VAL A 62 -2.45 -11.84 -38.22
C VAL A 62 -1.97 -11.96 -39.66
N TYR A 63 -0.65 -12.07 -39.86
CA TYR A 63 -0.07 -12.33 -41.18
C TYR A 63 -0.65 -13.60 -41.80
N ALA A 64 -0.69 -14.70 -41.04
CA ALA A 64 -1.22 -15.97 -41.53
C ALA A 64 -2.70 -15.86 -41.91
N ILE A 65 -3.51 -15.23 -41.06
CA ILE A 65 -4.95 -14.99 -41.32
C ILE A 65 -5.14 -14.18 -42.59
N VAL A 66 -4.36 -13.12 -42.82
CA VAL A 66 -4.52 -12.24 -43.99
C VAL A 66 -3.96 -12.90 -45.26
N ARG A 67 -2.78 -13.50 -45.18
CA ARG A 67 -2.04 -14.04 -46.33
C ARG A 67 -2.61 -15.36 -46.83
N TYR A 68 -3.07 -16.22 -45.94
CA TYR A 68 -3.57 -17.57 -46.26
C TYR A 68 -5.10 -17.69 -46.16
N ARG A 69 -5.81 -16.56 -46.08
CA ARG A 69 -7.27 -16.55 -46.15
C ARG A 69 -7.77 -17.18 -47.45
N ARG A 70 -8.63 -18.19 -47.35
CA ARG A 70 -9.34 -18.77 -48.51
C ARG A 70 -10.18 -17.70 -49.20
N LYS A 71 -10.08 -17.62 -50.54
CA LYS A 71 -10.88 -16.72 -51.35
C LYS A 71 -12.20 -17.41 -51.76
N PRO A 72 -13.29 -16.65 -51.97
CA PRO A 72 -14.53 -17.22 -52.48
C PRO A 72 -14.29 -17.93 -53.82
N GLY A 73 -14.71 -19.20 -53.93
CA GLY A 73 -14.58 -20.02 -55.13
C GLY A 73 -13.22 -20.73 -55.31
N ASP A 74 -12.32 -20.65 -54.33
CA ASP A 74 -11.09 -21.44 -54.33
C ASP A 74 -11.31 -22.77 -53.63
N ASP A 75 -11.23 -23.88 -54.36
CA ASP A 75 -11.36 -25.25 -53.85
C ASP A 75 -10.04 -26.04 -53.87
N THR A 76 -8.92 -25.34 -54.08
CA THR A 76 -7.60 -25.97 -54.07
C THR A 76 -7.17 -26.30 -52.63
N LEU A 77 -6.53 -27.46 -52.45
CA LEU A 77 -5.92 -27.83 -51.18
C LEU A 77 -4.57 -27.09 -51.01
N PRO A 78 -4.24 -26.59 -49.80
CA PRO A 78 -2.94 -25.98 -49.55
C PRO A 78 -1.82 -27.04 -49.58
N GLU A 79 -0.59 -26.59 -49.77
CA GLU A 79 0.59 -27.47 -49.71
C GLU A 79 0.68 -28.19 -48.35
N GLN A 80 0.64 -29.52 -48.38
CA GLN A 80 0.66 -30.37 -47.19
C GLN A 80 2.10 -30.60 -46.71
N HIS A 81 2.59 -29.70 -45.86
CA HIS A 81 3.86 -29.87 -45.15
C HIS A 81 3.59 -30.27 -43.70
N HIS A 82 4.41 -31.19 -43.16
CA HIS A 82 4.26 -31.69 -41.80
C HIS A 82 5.18 -31.02 -40.76
N GLY A 83 6.21 -30.28 -41.21
CA GLY A 83 7.14 -29.63 -40.30
C GLY A 83 8.40 -29.14 -41.00
N ASN A 84 9.29 -28.54 -40.22
CA ASN A 84 10.60 -28.10 -40.68
C ASN A 84 11.57 -28.14 -39.50
N THR A 85 12.39 -29.19 -39.44
CA THR A 85 13.34 -29.43 -38.34
C THR A 85 14.27 -28.24 -38.08
N LYS A 86 14.66 -27.48 -39.11
CA LYS A 86 15.51 -26.29 -38.92
C LYS A 86 14.77 -25.18 -38.18
N VAL A 87 13.52 -24.93 -38.54
CA VAL A 87 12.67 -23.94 -37.85
C VAL A 87 12.38 -24.42 -36.43
N GLU A 88 12.14 -25.72 -36.27
CA GLU A 88 11.90 -26.33 -34.96
C GLU A 88 13.06 -26.17 -33.98
N ILE A 89 14.29 -26.35 -34.46
CA ILE A 89 15.49 -26.10 -33.65
C ILE A 89 15.59 -24.62 -33.27
N ILE A 90 15.37 -23.70 -34.22
CA ILE A 90 15.49 -22.25 -33.99
C ILE A 90 14.48 -21.78 -32.94
N TRP A 91 13.19 -22.13 -33.08
CA TRP A 91 12.16 -21.69 -32.14
C TRP A 91 12.23 -22.38 -30.77
N THR A 92 13.07 -23.41 -30.62
CA THR A 92 13.30 -24.07 -29.33
C THR A 92 14.48 -23.41 -28.64
N LEU A 93 15.60 -23.24 -29.36
CA LEU A 93 16.80 -22.63 -28.80
C LEU A 93 16.60 -21.17 -28.40
N ILE A 94 15.88 -20.37 -29.19
CA ILE A 94 15.68 -18.95 -28.88
C ILE A 94 14.96 -18.75 -27.54
N PRO A 95 13.77 -19.32 -27.29
CA PRO A 95 13.11 -19.20 -25.98
C PRO A 95 13.93 -19.80 -24.84
N THR A 96 14.61 -20.93 -25.06
CA THR A 96 15.47 -21.54 -24.04
C THR A 96 16.58 -20.57 -23.60
N VAL A 97 17.28 -19.94 -24.54
CA VAL A 97 18.34 -18.95 -24.23
C VAL A 97 17.75 -17.73 -23.51
N ILE A 98 16.60 -17.22 -23.96
CA ILE A 98 15.92 -16.08 -23.30
C ILE A 98 15.61 -16.41 -21.84
N VAL A 99 15.04 -17.59 -21.56
CA VAL A 99 14.73 -18.04 -20.20
C VAL A 99 15.99 -18.18 -19.34
N PHE A 100 17.08 -18.73 -19.87
CA PHE A 100 18.34 -18.82 -19.10
C PHE A 100 18.93 -17.45 -18.75
N ILE A 101 18.85 -16.48 -19.65
CA ILE A 101 19.28 -15.10 -19.38
C ILE A 101 18.40 -14.47 -18.29
N LEU A 102 17.07 -14.58 -18.44
CA LEU A 102 16.12 -14.07 -17.45
C LEU A 102 16.32 -14.71 -16.08
N PHE A 103 16.54 -16.03 -16.04
CA PHE A 103 16.84 -16.75 -14.80
C PHE A 103 18.08 -16.19 -14.09
N GLY A 104 19.15 -15.89 -14.84
CA GLY A 104 20.35 -15.27 -14.27
C GLY A 104 20.07 -13.93 -13.61
N PHE A 105 19.31 -13.06 -14.28
CA PHE A 105 18.89 -11.77 -13.70
C PHE A 105 17.96 -11.95 -12.49
N SER A 106 16.96 -12.83 -12.59
CA SER A 106 16.05 -13.13 -11.48
C SER A 106 16.78 -13.65 -10.25
N MET A 107 17.77 -14.54 -10.41
CA MET A 107 18.57 -15.06 -9.30
C MET A 107 19.42 -13.98 -8.64
N ALA A 108 20.00 -13.07 -9.42
CA ALA A 108 20.78 -11.95 -8.89
C ALA A 108 19.89 -11.01 -8.06
N THR A 109 18.72 -10.63 -8.59
CA THR A 109 17.74 -9.81 -7.86
C THR A 109 17.22 -10.53 -6.61
N LEU A 110 16.92 -11.84 -6.69
CA LEU A 110 16.47 -12.61 -5.54
C LEU A 110 17.52 -12.65 -4.42
N SER A 111 18.80 -12.83 -4.76
CA SER A 111 19.88 -12.84 -3.78
C SER A 111 20.02 -11.54 -3.01
N GLU A 112 19.73 -10.39 -3.65
CA GLU A 112 19.72 -9.08 -2.99
C GLU A 112 18.51 -8.95 -2.05
N ILE A 113 17.33 -9.33 -2.53
CA ILE A 113 16.08 -9.31 -1.76
C ILE A 113 16.14 -10.23 -0.52
N GLU A 114 16.80 -11.38 -0.63
CA GLU A 114 16.97 -12.33 0.47
C GLU A 114 18.17 -12.01 1.37
N ALA A 115 19.02 -11.05 1.00
CA ALA A 115 20.10 -10.61 1.87
C ALA A 115 19.54 -10.02 3.18
N ARG A 116 20.27 -10.21 4.27
CA ARG A 116 19.94 -9.70 5.59
C ARG A 116 21.13 -8.91 6.11
N SER A 117 20.86 -7.71 6.61
CA SER A 117 21.86 -6.91 7.30
C SER A 117 22.32 -7.61 8.58
N GLU A 118 23.57 -7.39 9.00
CA GLU A 118 24.00 -7.91 10.31
C GLU A 118 23.36 -7.14 11.46
N ASN A 119 23.10 -5.84 11.26
CA ASN A 119 22.52 -4.92 12.24
C ASN A 119 21.40 -4.12 11.57
N PRO A 120 20.14 -4.60 11.58
CA PRO A 120 19.02 -3.83 11.09
C PRO A 120 18.78 -2.60 11.99
N GLY A 121 18.24 -1.52 11.42
CA GLY A 121 17.92 -0.28 12.15
C GLY A 121 16.75 -0.45 13.10
N VAL A 122 15.80 -1.34 12.79
CA VAL A 122 14.73 -1.76 13.69
C VAL A 122 14.33 -3.21 13.40
N VAL A 123 13.98 -3.94 14.46
CA VAL A 123 13.38 -5.27 14.38
C VAL A 123 11.97 -5.20 14.96
N VAL A 124 10.98 -5.65 14.20
CA VAL A 124 9.59 -5.71 14.63
C VAL A 124 9.05 -7.10 14.42
N GLN A 125 8.47 -7.69 15.47
CA GLN A 125 7.69 -8.91 15.33
C GLN A 125 6.28 -8.56 14.85
N VAL A 126 5.84 -9.23 13.79
CA VAL A 126 4.52 -9.08 13.20
C VAL A 126 3.77 -10.39 13.39
N ASP A 127 2.70 -10.35 14.17
CA ASP A 127 1.82 -11.48 14.37
C ASP A 127 0.54 -11.27 13.54
N GLY A 128 0.24 -12.21 12.64
CA GLY A 128 -1.03 -12.26 11.91
C GLY A 128 -1.99 -13.29 12.51
N PHE A 129 -3.24 -12.92 12.71
CA PHE A 129 -4.30 -13.79 13.23
C PHE A 129 -5.66 -13.41 12.65
N GLN A 130 -6.67 -14.25 12.76
CA GLN A 130 -8.01 -13.98 12.23
C GLN A 130 -8.72 -12.90 13.05
N TRP A 131 -9.02 -11.71 12.50
CA TRP A 131 -8.56 -11.14 11.22
C TRP A 131 -7.97 -9.76 11.47
N ASP A 132 -6.76 -9.75 12.02
CA ASP A 132 -6.05 -8.54 12.43
C ASP A 132 -4.54 -8.78 12.59
N TRP A 133 -3.79 -7.71 12.85
CA TRP A 133 -2.34 -7.72 13.01
C TRP A 133 -1.92 -7.16 14.37
N THR A 134 -0.84 -7.72 14.92
CA THR A 134 -0.12 -7.12 16.04
C THR A 134 1.32 -6.81 15.64
N PHE A 135 1.79 -5.62 15.97
CA PHE A 135 3.19 -5.21 15.82
C PHE A 135 3.85 -5.10 17.20
N ARG A 136 4.96 -5.81 17.42
CA ARG A 136 5.70 -5.82 18.69
C ARG A 136 7.14 -5.38 18.45
N TYR A 137 7.56 -4.35 19.17
CA TYR A 137 8.93 -3.86 19.15
C TYR A 137 9.73 -4.55 20.25
N GLU A 138 11.00 -4.84 20.00
CA GLU A 138 11.88 -5.48 20.99
C GLU A 138 11.97 -4.63 22.26
N ASP A 139 11.65 -5.23 23.42
CA ASP A 139 11.54 -4.56 24.72
C ASP A 139 10.67 -3.29 24.74
N GLY A 140 9.73 -3.20 23.80
CA GLY A 140 8.99 -1.97 23.49
C GLY A 140 7.46 -2.13 23.48
N PRO A 141 6.77 -1.11 22.94
CA PRO A 141 5.31 -1.10 22.82
C PRO A 141 4.78 -2.18 21.88
N VAL A 142 3.50 -2.51 22.08
CA VAL A 142 2.73 -3.42 21.24
C VAL A 142 1.57 -2.65 20.62
N PHE A 143 1.45 -2.68 19.30
CA PHE A 143 0.37 -2.03 18.57
C PHE A 143 -0.59 -3.06 17.99
N ASN A 144 -1.88 -2.82 18.20
CA ASN A 144 -2.98 -3.62 17.69
C ASN A 144 -3.99 -2.70 16.98
N SER A 145 -5.06 -3.27 16.41
CA SER A 145 -6.21 -2.44 16.05
C SER A 145 -6.82 -1.80 17.29
N GLU A 146 -7.24 -0.54 17.15
CA GLU A 146 -7.91 0.20 18.21
C GLU A 146 -9.13 0.91 17.62
N GLY A 147 -10.28 0.83 18.31
CA GLY A 147 -11.49 1.54 17.89
C GLY A 147 -12.08 1.12 16.53
N GLY A 148 -11.62 0.03 15.92
CA GLY A 148 -11.99 -0.39 14.57
C GLY A 148 -11.07 0.15 13.46
N GLU A 149 -10.05 0.93 13.83
CA GLU A 149 -9.01 1.38 12.92
C GLU A 149 -7.92 0.31 12.75
N PRO A 150 -7.28 0.25 11.57
CA PRO A 150 -6.23 -0.72 11.31
C PRO A 150 -4.98 -0.44 12.17
N PRO A 151 -4.25 -1.49 12.60
CA PRO A 151 -3.00 -1.32 13.34
C PRO A 151 -1.95 -0.59 12.51
N VAL A 152 -1.14 0.24 13.18
CA VAL A 152 -0.09 1.06 12.54
C VAL A 152 1.30 0.54 12.92
N LEU A 153 2.09 0.15 11.92
CA LEU A 153 3.51 -0.17 12.00
C LEU A 153 4.33 1.09 11.76
N ARG A 154 5.00 1.60 12.80
CA ARG A 154 5.87 2.79 12.72
C ARG A 154 7.32 2.40 12.55
N VAL A 155 8.01 2.90 11.54
CA VAL A 155 9.40 2.52 11.26
C VAL A 155 10.19 3.70 10.71
N PRO A 156 11.51 3.74 10.90
CA PRO A 156 12.32 4.81 10.34
C PRO A 156 12.59 4.61 8.83
N VAL A 157 12.80 5.71 8.12
CA VAL A 157 13.28 5.71 6.73
C VAL A 157 14.80 5.63 6.63
N GLY A 158 15.31 5.19 5.48
CA GLY A 158 16.73 5.27 5.16
C GLY A 158 17.60 4.18 5.76
N GLU A 159 17.02 3.21 6.46
CA GLU A 159 17.74 2.09 7.06
C GLU A 159 16.96 0.76 7.03
N PRO A 160 17.64 -0.39 7.25
CA PRO A 160 17.00 -1.69 7.14
C PRO A 160 15.99 -1.93 8.27
N VAL A 161 14.73 -2.15 7.90
CA VAL A 161 13.64 -2.61 8.76
C VAL A 161 13.52 -4.12 8.61
N ARG A 162 13.70 -4.86 9.70
CA ARG A 162 13.49 -6.31 9.72
C ARG A 162 12.18 -6.66 10.40
N LEU A 163 11.34 -7.39 9.69
CA LEU A 163 10.10 -7.97 10.20
C LEU A 163 10.30 -9.46 10.46
N VAL A 164 10.00 -9.88 11.69
CA VAL A 164 9.90 -11.30 12.06
C VAL A 164 8.43 -11.69 12.02
N LEU A 165 8.07 -12.61 11.12
CA LEU A 165 6.71 -12.80 10.66
C LEU A 165 6.11 -14.11 11.17
N ASN A 166 5.11 -14.03 12.06
CA ASN A 166 4.46 -15.20 12.68
C ASN A 166 2.96 -15.26 12.37
N SER A 167 2.45 -16.44 12.04
CA SER A 167 1.00 -16.68 12.06
C SER A 167 0.60 -17.36 13.38
N LEU A 168 -0.52 -16.94 13.97
CA LEU A 168 -1.08 -17.55 15.17
C LEU A 168 -2.22 -18.55 14.87
N ASP A 169 -2.64 -18.68 13.61
CA ASP A 169 -3.74 -19.57 13.21
C ASP A 169 -3.64 -20.14 11.79
N VAL A 170 -3.97 -19.35 10.76
CA VAL A 170 -3.97 -19.74 9.34
C VAL A 170 -2.92 -18.94 8.58
N ASN A 171 -2.61 -19.33 7.35
CA ASN A 171 -1.66 -18.56 6.56
C ASN A 171 -2.19 -17.14 6.29
N HIS A 172 -1.32 -16.15 6.49
CA HIS A 172 -1.54 -14.76 6.11
C HIS A 172 -0.39 -14.30 5.20
N SER A 173 -0.40 -13.06 4.72
CA SER A 173 0.75 -12.52 3.98
C SER A 173 0.87 -11.03 4.18
N PHE A 174 2.03 -10.60 4.69
CA PHE A 174 2.33 -9.18 4.87
C PHE A 174 2.68 -8.60 3.51
N TYR A 175 1.85 -7.66 3.04
CA TYR A 175 2.08 -7.01 1.76
C TYR A 175 1.72 -5.53 1.80
N VAL A 176 2.71 -4.70 1.45
CA VAL A 176 2.53 -3.28 1.16
C VAL A 176 2.76 -3.10 -0.35
N PRO A 177 1.73 -2.79 -1.16
CA PRO A 177 1.85 -2.74 -2.61
C PRO A 177 2.98 -1.85 -3.12
N GLN A 178 3.20 -0.69 -2.51
CA GLN A 178 4.27 0.24 -2.88
C GLN A 178 5.68 -0.27 -2.54
N PHE A 179 5.82 -1.32 -1.72
CA PHE A 179 7.12 -1.91 -1.42
C PHE A 179 7.50 -3.02 -2.41
N LEU A 180 6.54 -3.47 -3.25
CA LEU A 180 6.70 -4.51 -4.28
C LEU A 180 7.31 -5.82 -3.77
N ILE A 181 7.20 -6.08 -2.47
CA ILE A 181 7.64 -7.31 -1.82
C ILE A 181 6.56 -7.78 -0.84
N LYS A 182 6.36 -9.10 -0.78
CA LYS A 182 5.48 -9.74 0.19
C LYS A 182 6.18 -10.93 0.81
N ARG A 183 5.77 -11.30 2.01
CA ARG A 183 6.16 -12.57 2.63
C ARG A 183 4.97 -13.15 3.38
N ASP A 184 4.74 -14.43 3.18
CA ASP A 184 3.64 -15.15 3.80
C ASP A 184 3.99 -15.44 5.27
N LEU A 185 3.01 -15.28 6.15
CA LEU A 185 3.07 -15.68 7.56
C LEU A 185 2.49 -17.09 7.62
N ILE A 186 3.33 -18.05 7.97
CA ILE A 186 2.97 -19.47 7.95
C ILE A 186 3.17 -20.01 9.37
N ASP A 187 2.18 -20.76 9.87
CA ASP A 187 2.37 -21.53 11.10
C ASP A 187 3.29 -22.73 10.78
N LEU A 188 4.55 -22.58 11.15
CA LEU A 188 5.58 -23.60 10.97
C LEU A 188 5.79 -24.44 12.24
N GLY A 189 4.97 -24.25 13.29
CA GLY A 189 5.11 -24.89 14.59
C GLY A 189 6.48 -24.67 15.26
N GLU A 190 6.83 -25.51 16.22
CA GLU A 190 8.07 -25.41 17.01
C GLU A 190 9.39 -25.57 16.19
N ASN A 191 9.30 -25.94 14.91
CA ASN A 191 10.45 -26.11 14.01
C ASN A 191 10.57 -24.98 12.97
N GLY A 192 9.69 -23.98 13.01
CA GLY A 192 9.71 -22.83 12.12
C GLY A 192 10.92 -21.94 12.38
N ARG A 193 11.87 -21.92 11.44
CA ARG A 193 13.01 -20.99 11.48
C ARG A 193 12.76 -19.82 10.52
N ASP A 194 13.16 -18.63 10.96
CA ASP A 194 13.59 -17.50 10.14
C ASP A 194 12.61 -17.03 9.05
N ASN A 195 11.31 -16.91 9.39
CA ASN A 195 10.36 -16.23 8.50
C ASN A 195 10.53 -14.70 8.65
N GLU A 196 11.53 -14.18 7.96
CA GLU A 196 11.90 -12.77 8.03
C GLU A 196 11.75 -12.08 6.69
N LEU A 197 11.32 -10.82 6.74
CA LEU A 197 11.27 -9.90 5.62
C LEU A 197 12.07 -8.66 6.01
N GLU A 198 13.04 -8.28 5.19
CA GLU A 198 13.83 -7.07 5.41
C GLU A 198 13.71 -6.13 4.21
N PHE A 199 13.54 -4.84 4.47
CA PHE A 199 13.49 -3.81 3.44
C PHE A 199 13.92 -2.45 4.02
N THR A 200 14.39 -1.57 3.16
CA THR A 200 14.69 -0.17 3.49
C THR A 200 13.67 0.72 2.80
N ILE A 201 12.91 1.52 3.55
CA ILE A 201 11.97 2.51 3.01
C ILE A 201 12.74 3.78 2.63
N THR A 202 12.52 4.31 1.43
CA THR A 202 13.32 5.41 0.87
C THR A 202 12.68 6.79 0.97
N GLU A 203 11.43 6.86 1.41
CA GLU A 203 10.66 8.11 1.52
C GLU A 203 9.74 8.05 2.74
N ALA A 204 9.68 9.12 3.52
CA ALA A 204 8.76 9.23 4.66
C ALA A 204 7.31 9.35 4.18
N GLY A 205 6.38 8.87 4.99
CA GLY A 205 4.95 8.92 4.68
C GLY A 205 4.21 7.67 5.13
N THR A 206 2.94 7.61 4.75
CA THR A 206 2.00 6.57 5.16
C THR A 206 1.69 5.65 4.00
N TYR A 207 1.79 4.34 4.23
CA TYR A 207 1.64 3.30 3.23
C TYR A 207 0.58 2.29 3.65
N ALA A 208 -0.39 2.02 2.78
CA ALA A 208 -1.44 1.05 3.05
C ALA A 208 -0.91 -0.38 2.89
N GLY A 209 -1.13 -1.19 3.93
CA GLY A 209 -0.82 -2.62 3.96
C GLY A 209 -2.08 -3.48 3.96
N GLN A 210 -1.95 -4.70 3.45
CA GLN A 210 -3.06 -5.66 3.36
C GLN A 210 -2.57 -7.10 3.46
N CYS A 211 -3.47 -7.98 3.92
CA CYS A 211 -3.26 -9.42 3.80
C CYS A 211 -3.32 -9.86 2.33
N ALA A 212 -2.32 -10.62 1.88
CA ALA A 212 -2.22 -11.12 0.49
C ALA A 212 -2.27 -12.65 0.36
N GLU A 213 -2.69 -13.37 1.41
CA GLU A 213 -2.96 -14.81 1.38
C GLU A 213 -4.35 -15.06 1.97
N PHE A 214 -5.18 -15.88 1.31
CA PHE A 214 -6.59 -16.01 1.70
C PHE A 214 -6.73 -16.66 3.08
N CYS A 215 -7.19 -15.88 4.07
CA CYS A 215 -7.23 -16.27 5.48
C CYS A 215 -8.64 -16.43 6.07
N GLY A 216 -9.69 -16.35 5.25
CA GLY A 216 -11.08 -16.58 5.67
C GLY A 216 -12.05 -15.45 5.34
N THR A 217 -13.14 -15.35 6.11
CA THR A 217 -14.30 -14.53 5.76
C THR A 217 -14.06 -13.02 5.82
N ALA A 218 -13.17 -12.55 6.70
CA ALA A 218 -12.79 -11.13 6.77
C ALA A 218 -11.40 -10.86 6.17
N HIS A 219 -10.94 -11.71 5.24
CA HIS A 219 -9.63 -11.56 4.59
C HIS A 219 -9.42 -10.17 3.95
N ALA A 220 -10.45 -9.60 3.33
CA ALA A 220 -10.37 -8.29 2.68
C ALA A 220 -10.31 -7.11 3.66
N ASP A 221 -10.72 -7.33 4.91
CA ASP A 221 -10.73 -6.32 5.97
C ASP A 221 -9.43 -6.32 6.79
N MET A 222 -8.57 -7.33 6.57
CA MET A 222 -7.32 -7.52 7.27
C MET A 222 -6.22 -6.58 6.76
N LYS A 223 -6.40 -5.29 7.03
CA LYS A 223 -5.55 -4.17 6.62
C LYS A 223 -4.67 -3.70 7.77
N PHE A 224 -3.58 -3.02 7.43
CA PHE A 224 -2.71 -2.34 8.37
C PHE A 224 -2.12 -1.11 7.69
N VAL A 225 -1.48 -0.25 8.45
CA VAL A 225 -0.78 0.93 7.93
C VAL A 225 0.69 0.83 8.28
N VAL A 226 1.57 1.20 7.36
CA VAL A 226 2.98 1.44 7.66
C VAL A 226 3.23 2.93 7.62
N GLU A 227 3.68 3.49 8.72
CA GLU A 227 4.06 4.88 8.85
C GLU A 227 5.58 4.98 8.92
N ALA A 228 6.18 5.47 7.84
CA ALA A 228 7.61 5.66 7.73
C ALA A 228 7.97 7.10 8.09
N MET A 229 8.86 7.28 9.06
CA MET A 229 9.22 8.60 9.59
C MET A 229 10.73 8.78 9.66
N GLU A 230 11.18 10.02 9.84
CA GLU A 230 12.61 10.28 10.08
C GLU A 230 13.06 9.62 11.38
N ARG A 231 14.33 9.22 11.44
CA ARG A 231 14.91 8.48 12.58
C ARG A 231 14.70 9.23 13.89
N GLU A 232 14.93 10.53 13.92
CA GLU A 232 14.77 11.34 15.12
C GLU A 232 13.31 11.32 15.62
N ALA A 233 12.33 11.44 14.71
CA ALA A 233 10.92 11.39 15.05
C ALA A 233 10.49 10.00 15.56
N PHE A 234 11.05 8.93 14.96
CA PHE A 234 10.83 7.57 15.43
C PHE A 234 11.38 7.37 16.85
N ASP A 235 12.59 7.82 17.12
CA ASP A 235 13.21 7.66 18.44
C ASP A 235 12.46 8.47 19.51
N GLU A 236 12.02 9.69 19.19
CA GLU A 236 11.16 10.51 20.07
C GLU A 236 9.82 9.82 20.36
N TYR A 237 9.18 9.28 19.33
CA TYR A 237 7.92 8.55 19.45
C TYR A 237 8.06 7.33 20.36
N MET A 238 9.12 6.53 20.17
CA MET A 238 9.39 5.34 20.98
C MET A 238 9.75 5.71 22.43
N ALA A 239 10.49 6.80 22.65
CA ALA A 239 10.82 7.30 23.98
C ALA A 239 9.60 7.80 24.75
N ALA A 240 8.70 8.53 24.09
CA ALA A 240 7.45 8.99 24.69
C ALA A 240 6.60 7.81 25.18
N LEU A 241 6.41 6.79 24.34
CA LEU A 241 5.70 5.56 24.73
C LEU A 241 6.34 4.85 25.92
N ALA A 242 7.67 4.74 25.94
CA ALA A 242 8.39 4.12 27.05
C ALA A 242 8.21 4.89 28.38
N SER A 243 7.99 6.20 28.30
CA SER A 243 7.75 7.06 29.47
C SER A 243 6.28 7.13 29.91
N GLY A 244 5.36 6.55 29.13
CA GLY A 244 3.92 6.68 29.36
C GLY A 244 3.36 8.06 29.01
N GLU A 245 4.16 8.88 28.32
CA GLU A 245 3.73 10.14 27.74
C GLU A 245 3.01 9.88 26.42
N THR A 246 2.05 10.73 26.08
CA THR A 246 1.46 10.70 24.75
C THR A 246 2.52 11.06 23.72
N PRO A 247 2.76 10.24 22.69
CA PRO A 247 3.72 10.57 21.66
C PRO A 247 3.36 11.88 20.94
N PRO A 248 4.36 12.65 20.50
CA PRO A 248 4.11 13.76 19.60
C PRO A 248 3.40 13.23 18.35
N PRO A 249 2.35 13.92 17.86
CA PRO A 249 1.67 13.50 16.65
C PRO A 249 2.66 13.45 15.50
N THR A 250 2.67 12.34 14.79
CA THR A 250 3.47 12.21 13.58
C THR A 250 2.84 13.00 12.45
N GLY A 251 3.62 13.91 11.86
CA GLY A 251 3.20 14.74 10.74
C GLY A 251 2.50 16.03 11.18
N GLY A 252 3.28 17.09 11.32
CA GLY A 252 2.81 18.46 11.50
C GLY A 252 3.91 19.29 12.13
N GLY A 253 4.30 20.37 11.47
CA GLY A 253 5.24 21.35 12.04
C GLY A 253 4.71 21.95 13.35
N GLU A 254 5.57 22.69 14.06
CA GLU A 254 5.19 23.40 15.28
C GLU A 254 3.84 24.12 15.12
N CYS A 255 2.85 23.74 15.94
CA CYS A 255 1.52 24.33 15.89
C CYS A 255 1.56 25.80 16.33
N SER A 256 1.04 26.69 15.48
CA SER A 256 0.92 28.12 15.79
C SER A 256 -0.17 28.41 16.82
N THR A 257 -1.20 27.55 16.88
CA THR A 257 -2.37 27.65 17.74
C THR A 257 -2.74 26.26 18.25
N THR A 258 -3.03 26.13 19.54
CA THR A 258 -3.48 24.87 20.17
C THR A 258 -4.80 25.11 20.89
N ILE A 259 -5.81 24.29 20.59
CA ILE A 259 -7.11 24.29 21.23
C ILE A 259 -7.15 23.15 22.24
N GLU A 260 -7.47 23.44 23.50
CA GLU A 260 -7.64 22.41 24.53
C GLU A 260 -9.09 21.92 24.55
N ILE A 261 -9.29 20.61 24.46
CA ILE A 261 -10.61 19.97 24.51
C ILE A 261 -10.55 18.81 25.49
N LYS A 262 -11.54 18.70 26.37
CA LYS A 262 -11.65 17.59 27.32
C LYS A 262 -12.96 16.86 27.12
N ALA A 263 -12.92 15.54 27.15
CA ALA A 263 -14.11 14.70 27.15
C ALA A 263 -14.32 14.04 28.51
N ASN A 264 -15.56 14.12 28.98
CA ASN A 264 -16.02 13.42 30.17
C ASN A 264 -17.50 13.08 30.00
N ASN A 265 -17.86 11.80 30.20
CA ASN A 265 -19.16 11.29 29.85
C ASN A 265 -19.45 11.60 28.36
N THR A 266 -20.71 11.85 28.00
CA THR A 266 -21.08 12.18 26.62
C THR A 266 -21.02 13.69 26.33
N GLN A 267 -19.95 14.36 26.78
CA GLN A 267 -19.80 15.82 26.61
C GLN A 267 -18.34 16.26 26.43
N PHE A 268 -18.12 17.22 25.53
CA PHE A 268 -16.92 18.05 25.49
C PHE A 268 -17.02 19.21 26.47
N ASP A 269 -15.93 19.60 27.11
CA ASP A 269 -15.87 20.75 28.02
C ASP A 269 -16.11 22.10 27.33
N ILE A 270 -15.78 22.18 26.04
CA ILE A 270 -16.10 23.32 25.16
C ILE A 270 -17.17 22.96 24.13
N GLY A 271 -17.98 23.95 23.75
CA GLY A 271 -19.02 23.82 22.73
C GLY A 271 -18.69 24.50 21.40
N GLU A 272 -17.71 25.40 21.37
CA GLU A 272 -17.27 26.12 20.17
C GLU A 272 -15.81 26.53 20.31
N PHE A 273 -15.10 26.66 19.17
CA PHE A 273 -13.80 27.32 19.11
C PHE A 273 -13.56 27.99 17.75
N GLU A 274 -12.64 28.96 17.73
CA GLU A 274 -12.28 29.71 16.53
C GLU A 274 -10.81 29.48 16.15
N VAL A 275 -10.55 29.33 14.85
CA VAL A 275 -9.18 29.19 14.29
C VAL A 275 -9.02 30.04 13.02
N PRO A 276 -7.80 30.48 12.68
CA PRO A 276 -7.52 31.18 11.43
C PRO A 276 -7.61 30.23 10.23
N ALA A 277 -8.12 30.73 9.11
CA ALA A 277 -8.17 30.03 7.84
C ALA A 277 -6.76 29.75 7.31
N ASP A 278 -6.65 28.69 6.48
CA ASP A 278 -5.45 28.35 5.73
C ASP A 278 -4.19 28.14 6.58
N THR A 279 -4.36 27.84 7.88
CA THR A 279 -3.27 27.62 8.84
C THR A 279 -3.49 26.33 9.62
N ASP A 280 -2.45 25.50 9.71
CA ASP A 280 -2.47 24.29 10.54
C ASP A 280 -2.62 24.67 12.03
N PHE A 281 -3.38 23.87 12.77
CA PHE A 281 -3.58 24.05 14.20
C PHE A 281 -3.60 22.72 14.95
N CYS A 282 -3.40 22.79 16.26
CA CYS A 282 -3.43 21.63 17.12
C CYS A 282 -4.73 21.58 17.94
N ILE A 283 -5.20 20.37 18.24
CA ILE A 283 -6.18 20.11 19.30
C ILE A 283 -5.52 19.25 20.36
N ALA A 284 -5.25 19.81 21.54
CA ALA A 284 -4.83 19.07 22.72
C ALA A 284 -6.07 18.47 23.40
N PHE A 285 -6.32 17.19 23.15
CA PHE A 285 -7.48 16.46 23.62
C PHE A 285 -7.18 15.65 24.88
N GLU A 286 -8.03 15.72 25.90
CA GLU A 286 -7.94 14.94 27.15
C GLU A 286 -9.23 14.11 27.33
N ASN A 287 -9.12 12.78 27.30
CA ASN A 287 -10.19 11.91 27.77
C ASN A 287 -10.06 11.66 29.27
N GLN A 288 -11.12 11.90 30.03
CA GLN A 288 -11.09 11.81 31.49
C GLN A 288 -11.66 10.50 32.05
N GLU A 289 -12.09 9.58 31.17
CA GLU A 289 -12.71 8.34 31.59
C GLU A 289 -12.33 7.15 30.70
N ALA A 290 -12.77 5.95 31.08
CA ALA A 290 -12.49 4.71 30.35
C ALA A 290 -13.38 4.51 29.11
N VAL A 291 -14.26 5.47 28.81
CA VAL A 291 -15.08 5.43 27.59
C VAL A 291 -14.26 6.07 26.48
N PRO A 292 -14.10 5.42 25.31
CA PRO A 292 -13.35 6.00 24.19
C PRO A 292 -13.92 7.30 23.69
N HIS A 293 -13.05 8.29 23.50
CA HIS A 293 -13.40 9.56 22.86
C HIS A 293 -12.33 9.98 21.85
N ASN A 294 -12.76 10.70 20.82
CA ASN A 294 -11.89 11.38 19.88
C ASN A 294 -12.48 12.74 19.50
N VAL A 295 -11.74 13.49 18.68
CA VAL A 295 -12.24 14.69 18.00
C VAL A 295 -12.09 14.52 16.50
N ALA A 296 -13.20 14.60 15.78
CA ALA A 296 -13.26 14.63 14.33
C ALA A 296 -13.98 15.89 13.85
N ILE A 297 -13.51 16.51 12.77
CA ILE A 297 -14.10 17.73 12.20
C ILE A 297 -14.80 17.39 10.89
N TYR A 298 -16.00 17.94 10.71
CA TYR A 298 -16.89 17.68 9.59
C TYR A 298 -17.32 18.98 8.90
N ASP A 299 -17.35 18.93 7.56
CA ASP A 299 -18.01 19.90 6.68
C ASP A 299 -19.22 19.24 6.02
N GLY A 300 -20.43 19.71 6.31
CA GLY A 300 -21.65 19.25 5.62
C GLY A 300 -21.96 17.74 5.70
N GLY A 301 -21.26 16.98 6.56
CA GLY A 301 -21.36 15.51 6.69
C GLY A 301 -20.17 14.72 6.16
N GLU A 302 -19.15 15.37 5.58
CA GLU A 302 -17.88 14.76 5.19
C GLU A 302 -16.81 15.08 6.26
N ALA A 303 -16.04 14.07 6.68
CA ALA A 303 -14.96 14.27 7.65
C ALA A 303 -13.77 14.95 6.97
N THR A 304 -13.41 16.15 7.44
CA THR A 304 -12.21 16.89 6.99
C THR A 304 -10.99 16.56 7.83
N PHE A 305 -11.20 16.08 9.06
CA PHE A 305 -10.18 15.60 9.96
C PHE A 305 -10.76 14.53 10.90
N THR A 306 -10.01 13.48 11.19
CA THR A 306 -10.40 12.45 12.17
C THR A 306 -9.21 12.16 13.07
N GLY A 307 -9.33 12.49 14.35
CA GLY A 307 -8.33 12.17 15.35
C GLY A 307 -8.47 10.73 15.88
N ASP A 308 -7.35 10.14 16.27
CA ASP A 308 -7.30 8.83 16.92
C ASP A 308 -8.09 8.82 18.24
N PHE A 309 -8.66 7.67 18.60
CA PHE A 309 -9.34 7.50 19.88
C PHE A 309 -8.38 7.48 21.07
N VAL A 310 -8.78 8.12 22.15
CA VAL A 310 -8.19 7.93 23.48
C VAL A 310 -9.10 6.99 24.26
N ASN A 311 -8.68 5.74 24.44
CA ASN A 311 -9.52 4.64 24.94
C ASN A 311 -9.61 4.53 26.47
N GLU A 312 -8.70 5.18 27.20
CA GLU A 312 -8.63 5.24 28.66
C GLU A 312 -8.37 6.69 29.11
N PRO A 313 -8.45 7.04 30.42
CA PRO A 313 -8.07 8.36 30.87
C PRO A 313 -6.65 8.72 30.40
N GLY A 314 -6.54 9.74 29.56
CA GLY A 314 -5.34 10.03 28.81
C GLY A 314 -5.51 11.26 27.94
N SER A 315 -4.42 11.69 27.30
CA SER A 315 -4.42 12.85 26.43
C SER A 315 -3.82 12.51 25.08
N ILE A 316 -4.18 13.24 24.02
CA ILE A 316 -3.54 13.20 22.71
C ILE A 316 -3.54 14.59 22.11
N THR A 317 -2.52 14.93 21.31
CA THR A 317 -2.55 16.17 20.51
C THR A 317 -2.78 15.80 19.06
N TYR A 318 -3.84 16.33 18.47
CA TYR A 318 -4.17 16.17 17.07
C TYR A 318 -3.58 17.31 16.25
N ASN A 319 -2.90 17.01 15.14
CA ASN A 319 -2.54 18.00 14.14
C ASN A 319 -3.65 18.10 13.10
N VAL A 320 -4.38 19.22 13.12
CA VAL A 320 -5.46 19.46 12.17
C VAL A 320 -4.90 20.25 11.00
N PRO A 321 -4.98 19.72 9.76
CA PRO A 321 -4.59 20.47 8.57
C PRO A 321 -5.39 21.77 8.43
N ALA A 322 -4.78 22.75 7.78
CA ALA A 322 -5.42 24.00 7.41
C ALA A 322 -6.83 23.81 6.83
N LEU A 323 -7.82 24.50 7.42
CA LEU A 323 -9.20 24.51 6.98
C LEU A 323 -9.51 25.82 6.21
N PRO A 324 -10.36 25.77 5.16
CA PRO A 324 -10.82 26.99 4.50
C PRO A 324 -11.78 27.77 5.41
N ALA A 325 -11.90 29.08 5.19
CA ALA A 325 -12.85 29.91 5.93
C ALA A 325 -14.29 29.39 5.80
N GLY A 326 -14.98 29.24 6.92
CA GLY A 326 -16.29 28.58 6.97
C GLY A 326 -16.69 28.11 8.37
N GLU A 327 -17.84 27.45 8.44
CA GLU A 327 -18.38 26.84 9.68
C GLU A 327 -18.31 25.32 9.56
N PHE A 328 -17.68 24.68 10.54
CA PHE A 328 -17.52 23.23 10.63
C PHE A 328 -18.08 22.74 11.95
N ARG A 329 -18.18 21.41 12.10
CA ARG A 329 -18.59 20.80 13.37
C ARG A 329 -17.50 19.87 13.85
N PHE A 330 -17.17 19.92 15.13
CA PHE A 330 -16.34 18.89 15.75
C PHE A 330 -17.21 17.92 16.56
N ILE A 331 -16.99 16.63 16.37
CA ILE A 331 -17.78 15.56 17.00
C ILE A 331 -16.87 14.52 17.62
N CYS A 332 -17.41 13.77 18.58
CA CYS A 332 -16.85 12.49 18.97
C CYS A 332 -17.54 11.38 18.16
N ASP A 333 -16.77 10.56 17.45
CA ASP A 333 -17.30 9.51 16.57
C ASP A 333 -17.96 8.36 17.33
N ALA A 334 -17.54 8.11 18.57
CA ALA A 334 -18.24 7.20 19.48
C ALA A 334 -19.63 7.71 19.91
N HIS A 335 -19.85 9.04 19.91
CA HIS A 335 -21.07 9.68 20.42
C HIS A 335 -21.60 10.80 19.49
N PRO A 336 -21.84 10.54 18.20
CA PRO A 336 -21.99 11.56 17.16
C PRO A 336 -23.30 12.39 17.27
N GLN A 337 -24.20 11.98 18.15
CA GLN A 337 -25.48 12.68 18.42
C GLN A 337 -25.46 13.48 19.73
N ALA A 338 -24.52 13.19 20.63
CA ALA A 338 -24.48 13.76 21.99
C ALA A 338 -23.27 14.69 22.20
N MET A 339 -22.14 14.38 21.56
CA MET A 339 -20.90 15.14 21.66
C MET A 339 -20.63 15.87 20.37
N VAL A 340 -21.12 17.11 20.30
CA VAL A 340 -20.92 17.97 19.14
C VAL A 340 -20.67 19.40 19.59
N GLY A 341 -19.74 20.07 18.94
CA GLY A 341 -19.59 21.51 18.98
C GLY A 341 -19.30 22.10 17.60
N ASP A 342 -19.15 23.42 17.56
CA ASP A 342 -18.99 24.20 16.33
C ASP A 342 -17.56 24.72 16.20
N VAL A 343 -17.05 24.79 14.97
CA VAL A 343 -15.73 25.35 14.66
C VAL A 343 -15.91 26.48 13.65
N THR A 344 -15.54 27.69 14.04
CA THR A 344 -15.58 28.84 13.14
C THR A 344 -14.17 29.12 12.62
N VAL A 345 -14.00 29.05 11.30
CA VAL A 345 -12.73 29.31 10.62
C VAL A 345 -12.78 30.70 9.99
N THR A 346 -11.94 31.61 10.49
CA THR A 346 -11.98 33.05 10.17
C THR A 346 -10.88 33.45 9.19
N GLU A 347 -11.18 34.39 8.27
CA GLU A 347 -10.21 34.93 7.28
C GLU A 347 -9.04 35.71 7.87
#